data_AF-A0A6G0XGQ8-F1
#
_entry.id   AF-A0A6G0XGQ8-F1
#
_cell.length_a   1.000
_cell.length_b   1.000
_cell.length_c   1.000
_cell.angle_alpha   90.00
_cell.angle_beta   90.00
_cell.angle_gamma   90.00
#
_symmetry.space_group_name_H-M   'P 1'
#
loop_
_entity.id
_entity.type
_entity.pdbx_description
1 polymer ?
#
loop_
_entity_poly.entity_id
_entity_poly.type
_entity_poly.pdbx_seq_one_letter_code
_entity_poly.pdbx_strand_id
1 'polypeptide(L)'
;MSDLRDFTIETARRNRISASTRQGYTSGINQVVKWAKLVGKNHLVMFNSVDQSTVTLNLQVFLYSDFLDFIVWAVRQKSVQVGTLNSYRSAVKSLYKDQNIDLPEEYDTEMKTIFSGIRKTVAQNLQSGDKDYTGEFVIA
;
A
#
# COMPACT_ATOMS: atom_id res chain seq x y z
N MET A 1 -26.44 -6.62 -18.23
CA MET A 1 -26.61 -7.99 -17.71
C MET A 1 -25.25 -8.66 -17.77
N SER A 2 -24.64 -8.92 -16.61
CA SER A 2 -23.43 -9.73 -16.52
C SER A 2 -23.84 -11.17 -16.83
N ASP A 3 -23.25 -11.77 -17.86
CA ASP A 3 -23.47 -13.17 -18.20
C ASP A 3 -22.83 -14.03 -17.09
N LEU A 4 -23.65 -14.75 -16.31
CA LEU A 4 -23.18 -15.65 -15.25
C LEU A 4 -22.25 -16.75 -15.78
N ARG A 5 -22.17 -16.93 -17.11
CA ARG A 5 -21.26 -17.87 -17.79
C ARG A 5 -19.77 -17.58 -17.56
N ASP A 6 -19.38 -16.35 -17.22
CA ASP A 6 -17.97 -15.97 -16.94
C ASP A 6 -17.68 -15.81 -15.43
N PHE A 7 -18.59 -16.27 -14.57
CA PHE A 7 -18.37 -16.23 -13.13
C PHE A 7 -17.25 -17.20 -12.72
N THR A 8 -16.23 -16.66 -12.05
CA THR A 8 -15.12 -17.44 -11.48
C THR A 8 -14.96 -17.13 -10.00
N ILE A 9 -14.28 -18.00 -9.26
CA ILE A 9 -13.90 -17.74 -7.85
C ILE A 9 -13.10 -16.43 -7.73
N GLU A 10 -12.27 -16.12 -8.72
CA GLU A 10 -11.51 -14.88 -8.78
C GLU A 10 -12.42 -13.66 -8.93
N THR A 11 -13.43 -13.73 -9.79
CA THR A 11 -14.46 -12.68 -9.90
C THR A 11 -15.25 -12.54 -8.59
N ALA A 12 -15.57 -13.65 -7.92
CA ALA A 12 -16.24 -13.64 -6.62
C ALA A 12 -15.39 -12.93 -5.54
N ARG A 13 -14.11 -13.29 -5.44
CA ARG A 13 -13.14 -12.68 -4.51
C ARG A 13 -13.01 -11.18 -4.75
N ARG A 14 -12.89 -10.74 -6.01
CA ARG A 14 -12.83 -9.32 -6.37
C ARG A 14 -14.10 -8.56 -6.01
N ASN A 15 -15.26 -9.21 -6.09
CA ASN A 15 -16.56 -8.62 -5.78
C ASN A 15 -16.85 -8.53 -4.27
N ARG A 16 -15.93 -8.98 -3.40
CA ARG A 16 -15.97 -8.74 -1.94
C ARG A 16 -16.06 -7.26 -1.58
N ILE A 17 -15.51 -6.38 -2.42
CA ILE A 17 -15.47 -4.93 -2.21
C ILE A 17 -16.12 -4.18 -3.37
N SER A 18 -16.61 -2.98 -3.11
CA SER A 18 -17.17 -2.10 -4.14
C SER A 18 -16.13 -1.75 -5.21
N ALA A 19 -16.61 -1.43 -6.42
CA ALA A 19 -15.74 -0.96 -7.50
C ALA A 19 -14.93 0.29 -7.10
N SER A 20 -15.54 1.23 -6.36
CA SER A 20 -14.85 2.41 -5.84
C SER A 20 -13.73 2.09 -4.86
N THR A 21 -13.97 1.17 -3.92
CA THR A 21 -12.96 0.71 -2.96
C THR A 21 -11.81 0.01 -3.69
N ARG A 22 -12.14 -0.81 -4.69
CA ARG A 22 -11.15 -1.50 -5.53
C ARG A 22 -10.26 -0.50 -6.27
N GLN A 23 -10.84 0.53 -6.88
CA GLN A 23 -10.06 1.59 -7.54
C GLN A 23 -9.12 2.31 -6.57
N GLY A 24 -9.60 2.62 -5.36
CA GLY A 24 -8.78 3.19 -4.29
C GLY A 24 -7.62 2.27 -3.89
N TYR A 25 -7.88 0.98 -3.74
CA TYR A 25 -6.84 0.00 -3.40
C TYR A 25 -5.84 -0.21 -4.54
N THR A 26 -6.27 -0.26 -5.80
CA THR A 26 -5.37 -0.28 -6.96
C THR A 26 -4.45 0.94 -6.95
N SER A 27 -5.00 2.14 -6.68
CA SER A 27 -4.18 3.35 -6.53
C SER A 27 -3.16 3.22 -5.39
N GLY A 28 -3.58 2.68 -4.24
CA GLY A 28 -2.70 2.39 -3.10
C GLY A 28 -1.55 1.44 -3.46
N ILE A 29 -1.85 0.30 -4.09
CA ILE A 29 -0.85 -0.67 -4.55
C ILE A 29 0.10 -0.03 -5.56
N ASN A 30 -0.40 0.77 -6.49
CA ASN A 30 0.43 1.48 -7.46
C ASN A 30 1.44 2.42 -6.80
N GLN A 31 1.14 2.99 -5.63
CA GLN A 31 2.12 3.78 -4.87
C GLN A 31 3.24 2.92 -4.29
N VAL A 32 2.92 1.73 -3.79
CA VAL A 32 3.92 0.77 -3.29
C VAL A 32 4.79 0.24 -4.44
N VAL A 33 4.17 -0.10 -5.58
CA VAL A 33 4.89 -0.52 -6.80
C VAL A 33 5.84 0.58 -7.29
N LYS A 34 5.38 1.84 -7.32
CA LYS A 34 6.23 2.99 -7.68
C LYS A 34 7.41 3.13 -6.73
N TRP A 35 7.18 3.00 -5.42
CA TRP A 35 8.25 3.02 -4.43
C TRP A 35 9.25 1.90 -4.65
N ALA A 36 8.80 0.65 -4.81
CA ALA A 36 9.68 -0.50 -5.01
C ALA A 36 10.59 -0.32 -6.23
N LYS A 37 10.05 0.21 -7.34
CA LYS A 37 10.82 0.56 -8.54
C LYS A 37 11.81 1.69 -8.26
N LEU A 38 11.39 2.74 -7.56
CA LEU A 38 12.22 3.90 -7.22
C LEU A 38 13.46 3.50 -6.41
N VAL A 39 13.30 2.57 -5.45
CA VAL A 39 14.41 2.10 -4.59
C VAL A 39 15.16 0.90 -5.17
N GLY A 40 14.91 0.54 -6.43
CA GLY A 40 15.59 -0.56 -7.13
C GLY A 40 15.16 -1.98 -6.71
N LYS A 41 14.15 -2.11 -5.85
CA LYS A 41 13.58 -3.40 -5.40
C LYS A 41 12.59 -3.98 -6.44
N ASN A 42 13.02 -4.09 -7.70
CA ASN A 42 12.17 -4.57 -8.81
C ASN A 42 11.70 -6.02 -8.65
N HIS A 43 12.38 -6.83 -7.85
CA HIS A 43 11.96 -8.21 -7.56
C HIS A 43 10.66 -8.27 -6.74
N LEU A 44 10.28 -7.19 -6.06
CA LEU A 44 9.04 -7.09 -5.26
C LEU A 44 7.78 -6.91 -6.11
N VAL A 45 7.90 -6.74 -7.42
CA VAL A 45 6.78 -6.47 -8.31
C VAL A 45 6.66 -7.58 -9.35
N MET A 46 5.45 -7.82 -9.83
CA MET A 46 5.14 -8.79 -10.88
C MET A 46 4.06 -8.25 -11.82
N PHE A 47 3.95 -8.85 -13.01
CA PHE A 47 2.79 -8.61 -13.85
C PHE A 47 1.52 -9.12 -13.16
N ASN A 48 0.42 -8.39 -13.32
CA ASN A 48 -0.86 -8.79 -12.77
C ASN A 48 -1.39 -10.01 -13.53
N SER A 49 -1.82 -11.04 -12.81
CA SER A 49 -2.32 -12.29 -13.40
C SER A 49 -3.62 -12.11 -14.20
N VAL A 50 -4.37 -11.04 -13.93
CA VAL A 50 -5.67 -10.73 -14.54
C VAL A 50 -5.51 -9.84 -15.77
N ASP A 51 -4.62 -8.86 -15.66
CA ASP A 51 -4.32 -7.88 -16.71
C ASP A 51 -2.81 -7.73 -16.80
N GLN A 52 -2.19 -8.54 -17.65
CA GLN A 52 -0.73 -8.60 -17.82
C GLN A 52 -0.13 -7.29 -18.36
N SER A 53 -0.94 -6.32 -18.79
CA SER A 53 -0.47 -4.98 -19.13
C SER A 53 -0.15 -4.13 -17.88
N THR A 54 -0.60 -4.57 -16.71
CA THR A 54 -0.41 -3.88 -15.43
C THR A 54 0.55 -4.62 -14.50
N VAL A 55 1.15 -3.87 -13.58
CA VAL A 55 2.10 -4.40 -12.58
C VAL A 55 1.47 -4.28 -11.18
N THR A 56 1.69 -5.30 -10.35
CA THR A 56 1.24 -5.37 -8.96
C THR A 56 2.40 -5.84 -8.06
N LEU A 57 2.16 -5.95 -6.75
CA LEU A 57 3.13 -6.53 -5.82
C LEU A 57 3.19 -8.05 -5.97
N ASN A 58 4.41 -8.59 -5.92
CA ASN A 58 4.65 -10.02 -5.84
C ASN A 58 4.61 -10.46 -4.36
N LEU A 59 3.44 -10.91 -3.90
CA LEU A 59 3.23 -11.28 -2.50
C LEU A 59 3.99 -12.55 -2.04
N GLN A 60 4.63 -13.27 -2.97
CA GLN A 60 5.50 -14.41 -2.61
C GLN A 60 6.87 -13.96 -2.08
N VAL A 61 7.28 -12.74 -2.40
CA VAL A 61 8.58 -12.18 -1.98
C VAL A 61 8.44 -10.84 -1.26
N PHE A 62 7.29 -10.19 -1.35
CA PHE A 62 7.00 -8.94 -0.65
C PHE A 62 6.70 -9.20 0.82
N LEU A 63 7.65 -8.87 1.68
CA LEU A 63 7.58 -9.14 3.11
C LEU A 63 6.97 -7.97 3.89
N TYR A 64 6.58 -8.24 5.13
CA TYR A 64 6.13 -7.20 6.05
C TYR A 64 7.18 -6.09 6.26
N SER A 65 8.47 -6.46 6.33
CA SER A 65 9.58 -5.50 6.43
C SER A 65 9.66 -4.56 5.23
N ASP A 66 9.37 -5.02 4.01
CA ASP A 66 9.34 -4.16 2.84
C ASP A 66 8.19 -3.15 2.92
N PHE A 67 7.06 -3.57 3.50
CA PHE A 67 5.97 -2.64 3.77
C PHE A 67 6.36 -1.59 4.82
N LEU A 68 7.11 -1.96 5.86
CA LEU A 68 7.64 -0.99 6.82
C LEU A 68 8.60 0.01 6.18
N ASP A 69 9.51 -0.45 5.32
CA ASP A 69 10.41 0.44 4.56
C ASP A 69 9.62 1.44 3.71
N PHE A 70 8.55 0.97 3.06
CA PHE A 70 7.63 1.83 2.32
C PHE A 70 6.95 2.88 3.21
N ILE A 71 6.48 2.50 4.40
CA ILE A 71 5.85 3.42 5.36
C ILE A 71 6.84 4.51 5.80
N VAL A 72 8.07 4.13 6.12
CA VAL A 72 9.14 5.07 6.50
C VAL A 72 9.41 6.06 5.37
N TRP A 73 9.55 5.55 4.13
CA TRP A 73 9.72 6.41 2.97
C TRP A 73 8.53 7.35 2.76
N ALA A 74 7.30 6.85 2.87
CA ALA A 74 6.10 7.65 2.64
C ALA A 74 5.97 8.80 3.66
N VAL A 75 6.28 8.54 4.94
CA VAL A 75 6.28 9.58 5.98
C VAL A 75 7.35 10.63 5.71
N ARG A 76 8.58 10.21 5.38
CA ARG A 76 9.72 11.12 5.20
C ARG A 76 9.64 11.95 3.93
N GLN A 77 9.21 11.35 2.82
CA GLN A 77 9.33 11.95 1.48
C GLN A 77 8.02 12.52 0.93
N LYS A 78 6.87 12.06 1.43
CA LYS A 78 5.56 12.52 0.96
C LYS A 78 4.72 13.23 2.01
N SER A 79 5.21 13.33 3.25
CA SER A 79 4.49 13.92 4.39
C SER A 79 3.06 13.40 4.51
N VAL A 80 2.85 12.10 4.24
CA VAL A 80 1.49 11.53 4.20
C VAL A 80 0.91 11.41 5.60
N GLN A 81 -0.38 11.70 5.71
CA GLN A 81 -1.12 11.52 6.95
C GLN A 81 -1.36 10.04 7.26
N VAL A 82 -1.56 9.73 8.55
CA VAL A 82 -1.84 8.38 9.05
C VAL A 82 -3.10 7.77 8.42
N GLY A 83 -4.08 8.58 8.00
CA GLY A 83 -5.23 8.11 7.23
C GLY A 83 -4.81 7.44 5.92
N THR A 84 -3.90 8.08 5.17
CA THR A 84 -3.36 7.53 3.91
C THR A 84 -2.54 6.26 4.16
N LEU A 85 -1.75 6.20 5.23
CA LEU A 85 -1.01 4.99 5.60
C LEU A 85 -1.94 3.81 5.91
N ASN A 86 -3.08 4.06 6.57
CA ASN A 86 -4.13 3.06 6.79
C ASN A 86 -4.77 2.59 5.48
N SER A 87 -4.95 3.49 4.52
CA SER A 87 -5.44 3.13 3.18
C SER A 87 -4.45 2.21 2.45
N TYR A 88 -3.14 2.49 2.52
CA TYR A 88 -2.12 1.59 1.96
C TYR A 88 -2.12 0.22 2.63
N ARG A 89 -2.18 0.17 3.96
CA ARG A 89 -2.30 -1.09 4.72
C ARG A 89 -3.52 -1.88 4.26
N SER A 90 -4.66 -1.23 4.13
CA SER A 90 -5.92 -1.87 3.71
C SER A 90 -5.85 -2.39 2.27
N ALA A 91 -5.20 -1.65 1.37
CA ALA A 91 -4.98 -2.06 -0.01
C ALA A 91 -4.11 -3.33 -0.09
N VAL A 92 -2.99 -3.37 0.65
CA VAL A 92 -2.12 -4.56 0.71
C VAL A 92 -2.87 -5.75 1.31
N LYS A 93 -3.58 -5.57 2.43
CA LYS A 93 -4.42 -6.62 3.03
C LYS A 93 -5.47 -7.16 2.05
N SER A 94 -6.08 -6.30 1.25
CA SER A 94 -7.04 -6.72 0.23
C SER A 94 -6.37 -7.55 -0.86
N LEU A 95 -5.16 -7.18 -1.28
CA LEU A 95 -4.41 -7.91 -2.29
C LEU A 95 -4.07 -9.34 -1.84
N TYR A 96 -3.67 -9.53 -0.58
CA TYR A 96 -3.48 -10.88 0.01
C TYR A 96 -4.74 -11.74 -0.12
N LYS A 97 -5.90 -11.17 0.23
CA LYS A 97 -7.19 -11.86 0.11
C LYS A 97 -7.59 -12.14 -1.34
N ASP A 98 -7.28 -11.22 -2.24
CA ASP A 98 -7.61 -11.35 -3.67
C ASP A 98 -6.75 -12.45 -4.32
N GLN A 99 -5.48 -12.59 -3.92
CA GLN A 99 -4.58 -13.65 -4.38
C GLN A 99 -4.69 -14.95 -3.57
N ASN A 100 -5.53 -14.98 -2.53
CA ASN A 100 -5.69 -16.11 -1.63
C ASN A 100 -4.37 -16.58 -0.99
N ILE A 101 -3.60 -15.59 -0.51
CA ILE A 101 -2.36 -15.79 0.23
C ILE A 101 -2.62 -15.40 1.68
N ASP A 102 -2.09 -16.16 2.62
CA ASP A 102 -2.23 -15.88 4.05
C ASP A 102 -1.58 -14.53 4.38
N LEU A 103 -2.34 -13.71 5.11
CA LEU A 103 -1.87 -12.40 5.54
C LEU A 103 -0.94 -12.57 6.76
N PRO A 104 0.26 -11.99 6.76
CA PRO A 104 1.11 -11.95 7.95
C PRO A 104 0.41 -11.26 9.13
N GLU A 105 0.48 -11.84 10.33
CA GLU A 105 -0.25 -11.39 11.53
C GLU A 105 0.13 -9.95 11.94
N GLU A 106 1.36 -9.53 11.64
CA GLU A 106 1.92 -8.21 11.93
C GLU A 106 1.11 -7.09 11.25
N TYR A 107 0.46 -7.40 10.12
CA TYR A 107 -0.50 -6.49 9.48
C TYR A 107 -1.71 -6.19 10.33
N ASP A 108 -1.99 -6.93 11.41
CA ASP A 108 -3.10 -6.71 12.33
C ASP A 108 -2.66 -6.27 13.73
N THR A 109 -1.62 -6.90 14.27
CA THR A 109 -1.15 -6.69 15.64
C THR A 109 -0.21 -5.49 15.77
N GLU A 110 0.91 -5.48 15.05
CA GLU A 110 1.99 -4.50 15.22
C GLU A 110 1.67 -3.14 14.58
N MET A 111 1.07 -3.15 13.40
CA MET A 111 0.81 -1.95 12.59
C MET A 111 -0.02 -0.87 13.30
N LYS A 112 -0.89 -1.26 14.25
CA LYS A 112 -1.67 -0.29 15.04
C LYS A 112 -0.76 0.53 15.95
N THR A 113 0.21 -0.13 16.58
CA THR A 113 1.20 0.50 17.47
C THR A 113 2.11 1.44 16.69
N ILE A 114 2.63 0.98 15.54
CA ILE A 114 3.49 1.80 14.67
C ILE A 114 2.76 3.07 14.21
N PHE A 115 1.53 2.95 13.70
CA PHE A 115 0.79 4.11 13.20
C PHE A 115 0.37 5.09 14.30
N SER A 116 0.15 4.60 15.52
CA SER A 116 -0.05 5.45 16.70
C SER A 116 1.23 6.24 17.03
N GLY A 117 2.40 5.59 16.98
CA GLY A 117 3.71 6.22 17.15
C GLY A 117 3.94 7.32 16.12
N ILE A 118 3.77 7.01 14.82
CA ILE A 118 3.92 7.99 13.73
C ILE A 118 3.00 9.19 13.94
N ARG A 119 1.74 8.97 14.33
CA ARG A 119 0.79 10.06 14.60
C ARG A 119 1.31 11.00 15.69
N LYS A 120 1.82 10.45 16.79
CA LYS A 120 2.37 11.23 17.91
C LYS A 120 3.59 12.03 17.48
N THR A 121 4.54 11.41 16.78
CA THR A 121 5.75 12.10 16.30
C THR A 121 5.41 13.24 15.35
N VAL A 122 4.52 13.02 14.38
CA VAL A 122 4.10 14.08 13.44
C VAL A 122 3.37 15.22 14.18
N ALA A 123 2.49 14.89 15.14
CA ALA A 123 1.79 15.90 15.93
C ALA A 123 2.74 16.72 16.83
N GLN A 124 3.73 16.07 17.43
CA GLN A 124 4.77 16.72 18.24
C GLN A 124 5.60 17.69 17.39
N ASN A 125 6.04 17.28 16.20
CA ASN A 125 6.81 18.15 15.30
C ASN A 125 6.01 19.39 14.86
N LEU A 126 4.70 19.24 14.61
CA LEU A 126 3.80 20.37 14.30
C LEU A 126 3.64 21.33 15.48
N GLN A 127 3.53 20.81 16.71
CA GLN A 127 3.37 21.61 17.93
C GLN A 127 4.67 22.31 18.35
N SER A 128 5.82 21.70 18.08
CA SER A 128 7.15 22.26 18.39
C SER A 128 7.58 23.37 17.42
N GLY A 129 6.81 23.67 16.38
CA GLY A 129 7.07 24.80 15.48
C GLY A 129 8.33 24.64 14.63
N ASP A 130 8.73 23.40 14.31
CA ASP A 130 9.89 23.13 13.47
C ASP A 130 9.60 23.62 12.03
N LYS A 131 10.23 24.73 11.65
CA LYS A 131 9.96 25.49 10.42
C LYS A 131 10.67 24.92 9.17
N ASP A 132 11.32 23.77 9.26
CA ASP A 132 12.13 23.21 8.16
C ASP A 132 11.49 21.98 7.48
N TYR A 133 10.23 22.11 7.06
CA TYR A 133 9.67 21.24 6.03
C TYR A 133 9.10 22.06 4.86
N THR A 134 9.90 22.96 4.31
CA THR A 134 9.73 23.40 2.92
C THR A 134 10.48 22.41 2.03
N GLY A 135 9.77 21.38 1.59
CA GLY A 135 10.22 20.49 0.52
C GLY A 135 10.29 21.23 -0.80
N GLU A 136 11.33 22.06 -0.99
CA GLU A 136 11.84 22.41 -2.32
C GLU A 136 12.95 21.42 -2.66
N PHE A 137 12.59 20.32 -3.29
CA PHE A 137 13.58 19.56 -4.07
C PHE A 137 13.75 20.26 -5.40
N VAL A 138 14.78 21.11 -5.48
CA VAL A 138 15.37 21.55 -6.75
C VAL A 138 15.95 20.30 -7.42
N ILE A 139 15.40 19.95 -8.58
CA ILE A 139 16.02 18.98 -9.49
C ILE A 139 17.16 19.72 -10.18
N ALA A 140 18.39 19.29 -9.93
CA ALA A 140 19.55 19.60 -10.77
C ALA A 140 19.83 18.40 -11.69
#